data_AF-A0A1X0MY88-F1
#
_entry.id   AF-A0A1X0MY88-F1
#
_cell.length_a   1.000
_cell.length_b   1.000
_cell.length_c   1.000
_cell.angle_alpha   90.00
_cell.angle_beta   90.00
_cell.angle_gamma   90.00
#
_symmetry.space_group_name_H-M   'P 1'
#
loop_
_entity.id
_entity.type
_entity.pdbx_description
1 polymer ?
#
loop_
_entity_poly.entity_id
_entity_poly.type
_entity_poly.pdbx_seq_one_letter_code
_entity_poly.pdbx_strand_id
1 'polypeptide(L)'
;MSTNLAQQHEHAKFESGVLDQIIAETKICPNDEAYAIAKRGVAAFIEELLKPHNSAEPVKKALVDRMITEIDIKLSRQMDEILHHADFQALESAWRGLKLLIDRTDFRENTKIDMLSVSKQDLLEDFEDSPEVVQSGLYKHVYTAEYGQFGGNPVGAIIANYYFSPSAPDVKTMQYVSSVACMAHAPFIAAAGPQFFGLEQ
;
A
#
# COMPACT_ATOMS: atom_id res chain seq x y z
N MET A 1 25.67 -65.56 -34.77
CA MET A 1 25.91 -64.25 -34.13
C MET A 1 24.62 -63.42 -34.21
N SER A 2 23.61 -63.79 -33.43
CA SER A 2 22.31 -63.10 -33.42
C SER A 2 21.70 -63.29 -32.03
N THR A 3 21.87 -62.33 -31.11
CA THR A 3 21.05 -62.25 -29.87
C THR A 3 21.27 -61.02 -28.98
N ASN A 4 22.24 -60.12 -29.21
CA ASN A 4 22.53 -59.04 -28.24
C ASN A 4 21.89 -57.67 -28.50
N LEU A 5 21.07 -57.49 -29.53
CA LEU A 5 20.45 -56.18 -29.84
C LEU A 5 19.02 -56.02 -29.30
N ALA A 6 18.38 -57.09 -28.79
CA ALA A 6 17.01 -57.04 -28.31
C ALA A 6 16.86 -56.72 -26.81
N GLN A 7 17.95 -56.78 -26.02
CA GLN A 7 17.88 -56.62 -24.55
C GLN A 7 18.22 -55.22 -24.01
N GLN A 8 18.64 -54.29 -24.86
CA GLN A 8 19.03 -52.94 -24.40
C GLN A 8 17.89 -51.89 -24.40
N HIS A 9 16.71 -52.22 -24.92
CA HIS A 9 15.58 -51.29 -24.95
C HIS A 9 14.62 -51.38 -23.73
N GLU A 10 14.77 -52.37 -22.85
CA GLU A 10 13.88 -52.53 -21.70
C GLU A 10 14.33 -51.79 -20.43
N HIS A 11 15.58 -51.33 -20.36
CA HIS A 11 16.13 -50.74 -19.12
C HIS A 11 16.01 -49.20 -19.00
N ALA A 12 15.58 -48.49 -20.04
CA ALA A 12 15.53 -47.01 -20.04
C ALA A 12 14.17 -46.41 -19.65
N LYS A 13 13.24 -47.19 -19.10
CA LYS A 13 11.87 -46.72 -18.78
C LYS A 13 11.61 -46.39 -17.31
N PHE A 14 12.59 -46.58 -16.43
CA PHE A 14 12.46 -46.33 -14.98
C PHE A 14 13.24 -45.11 -14.46
N GLU A 15 13.88 -44.32 -15.32
CA GLU A 15 14.57 -43.08 -14.91
C GLU A 15 13.75 -41.79 -15.08
N SER A 16 12.48 -41.88 -15.49
CA SER A 16 11.56 -40.74 -15.36
C SER A 16 10.86 -40.83 -14.00
N GLY A 17 11.09 -39.84 -13.14
CA GLY A 17 10.39 -39.75 -11.87
C GLY A 17 8.87 -39.76 -12.08
N VAL A 18 8.11 -40.29 -11.13
CA VAL A 18 6.64 -40.38 -11.20
C VAL A 18 6.01 -39.02 -11.53
N LEU A 19 6.60 -37.93 -11.05
CA LEU A 19 6.21 -36.56 -11.39
C LEU A 19 6.39 -36.23 -12.88
N ASP A 20 7.49 -36.65 -13.49
CA ASP A 20 7.76 -36.41 -14.92
C ASP A 20 6.84 -37.25 -15.82
N GLN A 21 6.41 -38.44 -15.36
CA GLN A 21 5.39 -39.23 -16.06
C GLN A 21 3.99 -38.58 -16.01
N ILE A 22 3.61 -37.99 -14.87
CA ILE A 22 2.32 -37.28 -14.72
C ILE A 22 2.30 -36.00 -15.57
N ILE A 23 3.42 -35.28 -15.62
CA ILE A 23 3.51 -34.03 -16.41
C ILE A 23 3.59 -34.32 -17.90
N ALA A 24 4.20 -35.42 -18.34
CA ALA A 24 4.18 -35.84 -19.74
C ALA A 24 2.76 -36.06 -20.29
N GLU A 25 1.82 -36.40 -19.41
CA GLU A 25 0.42 -36.61 -19.75
C GLU A 25 -0.39 -35.31 -19.85
N THR A 26 0.13 -34.24 -19.25
CA THR A 26 -0.28 -32.88 -19.61
C THR A 26 0.44 -32.52 -20.91
N LYS A 27 -0.26 -31.99 -21.92
CA LYS A 27 0.29 -31.68 -23.25
C LYS A 27 1.32 -30.52 -23.25
N ILE A 28 2.14 -30.39 -22.22
CA ILE A 28 3.11 -29.33 -21.98
C ILE A 28 4.49 -29.87 -22.34
N CYS A 29 5.16 -29.20 -23.27
CA CYS A 29 6.48 -29.61 -23.74
C CYS A 29 7.56 -29.29 -22.67
N PRO A 30 8.57 -30.16 -22.49
CA PRO A 30 9.65 -29.95 -21.50
C PRO A 30 10.50 -28.69 -21.70
N ASN A 31 10.47 -28.11 -22.90
CA ASN A 31 11.27 -26.93 -23.28
C ASN A 31 10.52 -25.60 -23.07
N ASP A 32 9.32 -25.65 -22.49
CA ASP A 32 8.49 -24.48 -22.18
C ASP A 32 8.78 -23.99 -20.75
N GLU A 33 8.85 -22.68 -20.52
CA GLU A 33 8.93 -22.10 -19.16
C GLU A 33 7.75 -22.57 -18.28
N ALA A 34 6.60 -22.83 -18.91
CA ALA A 34 5.42 -23.37 -18.25
C ALA A 34 5.65 -24.78 -17.65
N TYR A 35 6.58 -25.57 -18.19
CA TYR A 35 6.87 -26.92 -17.68
C TYR A 35 7.42 -26.87 -16.24
N ALA A 36 8.34 -25.94 -15.96
CA ALA A 36 8.92 -25.77 -14.64
C ALA A 36 7.92 -25.24 -13.60
N ILE A 37 6.93 -24.44 -14.03
CA ILE A 37 5.85 -23.94 -13.19
C ILE A 37 4.85 -25.06 -12.90
N ALA A 38 4.44 -25.81 -13.93
CA ALA A 38 3.54 -26.95 -13.80
C ALA A 38 4.14 -28.03 -12.89
N LYS A 39 5.43 -28.35 -13.04
CA LYS A 39 6.13 -29.32 -12.18
C LYS A 39 6.08 -28.93 -10.70
N ARG A 40 6.31 -27.66 -10.39
CA ARG A 40 6.20 -27.13 -9.01
C ARG A 40 4.77 -27.19 -8.49
N GLY A 41 3.79 -26.80 -9.31
CA GLY A 41 2.37 -26.83 -8.93
C GLY A 41 1.88 -28.26 -8.64
N VAL A 42 2.20 -29.22 -9.51
CA VAL A 42 1.83 -30.64 -9.33
C VAL A 42 2.52 -31.24 -8.11
N ALA A 43 3.80 -30.93 -7.88
CA ALA A 43 4.51 -31.39 -6.69
C ALA A 43 3.88 -30.87 -5.39
N ALA A 44 3.61 -29.56 -5.30
CA ALA A 44 2.97 -28.97 -4.13
C ALA A 44 1.54 -29.50 -3.91
N PHE A 45 0.80 -29.76 -5.00
CA PHE A 45 -0.53 -30.36 -4.92
C PHE A 45 -0.50 -31.79 -4.38
N ILE A 46 0.42 -32.63 -4.86
CA ILE A 46 0.58 -34.01 -4.37
C ILE A 46 1.02 -34.01 -2.90
N GLU A 47 1.92 -33.12 -2.50
CA GLU A 47 2.33 -32.98 -1.09
C GLU A 47 1.14 -32.68 -0.17
N GLU A 48 0.23 -31.80 -0.59
CA GLU A 48 -0.98 -31.46 0.18
C GLU A 48 -2.02 -32.59 0.18
N LEU A 49 -2.12 -33.37 -0.90
CA LEU A 49 -2.98 -34.58 -0.95
C LEU A 49 -2.50 -35.68 -0.01
N LEU A 50 -1.19 -35.81 0.18
CA LEU A 50 -0.60 -36.83 1.05
C LEU A 50 -0.78 -36.53 2.54
N LYS A 51 -1.25 -35.33 2.91
CA LYS A 51 -1.52 -35.00 4.31
C LYS A 51 -2.73 -35.78 4.86
N PRO A 52 -2.72 -36.14 6.17
CA PRO A 52 -3.70 -37.07 6.76
C PRO A 52 -5.17 -36.64 6.62
N HIS A 53 -5.43 -35.34 6.48
CA HIS A 53 -6.78 -34.78 6.36
C HIS A 53 -7.41 -34.99 4.98
N ASN A 54 -6.61 -35.28 3.94
CA ASN A 54 -7.06 -35.41 2.55
C ASN A 54 -7.00 -36.86 2.03
N SER A 55 -6.57 -37.82 2.85
CA SER A 55 -6.17 -39.18 2.40
C SER A 55 -7.30 -40.05 1.83
N ALA A 56 -8.57 -39.66 2.01
CA ALA A 56 -9.74 -40.40 1.57
C ALA A 56 -10.58 -39.68 0.50
N GLU A 57 -10.24 -38.43 0.13
CA GLU A 57 -11.02 -37.68 -0.85
C GLU A 57 -10.56 -37.97 -2.29
N PRO A 58 -11.48 -38.30 -3.22
CA PRO A 58 -11.12 -38.48 -4.62
C PRO A 58 -10.70 -37.14 -5.23
N VAL A 59 -9.62 -37.14 -6.00
CA VAL A 59 -9.09 -35.96 -6.71
C VAL A 59 -10.11 -35.47 -7.74
N LYS A 60 -10.93 -34.50 -7.34
CA LYS A 60 -11.94 -33.83 -8.17
C LYS A 60 -11.59 -32.34 -8.26
N LYS A 61 -12.09 -31.66 -9.29
CA LYS A 61 -11.97 -30.20 -9.42
C LYS A 61 -12.39 -29.46 -8.14
N ALA A 62 -13.45 -29.94 -7.48
CA ALA A 62 -13.93 -29.38 -6.23
C ALA A 62 -12.89 -29.40 -5.08
N LEU A 63 -11.96 -30.37 -5.06
CA LEU A 63 -10.89 -30.42 -4.06
C LEU A 63 -9.87 -29.31 -4.31
N VAL A 64 -9.50 -29.09 -5.58
CA VAL A 64 -8.61 -27.98 -5.98
C VAL A 64 -9.25 -26.64 -5.60
N ASP A 65 -10.53 -26.45 -5.90
CA ASP A 65 -11.26 -25.21 -5.58
C ASP A 65 -11.30 -24.96 -4.05
N ARG A 66 -11.46 -26.03 -3.24
CA ARG A 66 -11.36 -25.93 -1.77
C ARG A 66 -9.97 -25.52 -1.30
N MET A 67 -8.92 -26.13 -1.86
CA MET A 67 -7.53 -25.80 -1.50
C MET A 67 -7.18 -24.37 -1.87
N ILE A 68 -7.63 -23.88 -3.03
CA ILE A 68 -7.50 -22.47 -3.43
C ILE A 68 -8.23 -21.57 -2.43
N THR A 69 -9.47 -21.92 -2.07
CA THR A 69 -10.25 -21.16 -1.08
C THR A 69 -9.52 -21.08 0.28
N GLU A 70 -8.90 -22.16 0.74
CA GLU A 70 -8.11 -22.16 1.98
C GLU A 70 -6.88 -21.26 1.89
N ILE A 71 -6.20 -21.22 0.73
CA ILE A 71 -5.08 -20.32 0.47
C ILE A 71 -5.58 -18.87 0.49
N ASP A 72 -6.67 -18.58 -0.22
CA ASP A 72 -7.26 -17.24 -0.27
C ASP A 72 -7.67 -16.77 1.12
N ILE A 73 -8.27 -17.61 1.96
CA ILE A 73 -8.60 -17.26 3.34
C ILE A 73 -7.34 -16.89 4.13
N LYS A 74 -6.24 -17.64 3.97
CA LYS A 74 -4.98 -17.35 4.67
C LYS A 74 -4.34 -16.05 4.16
N LEU A 75 -4.32 -15.85 2.85
CA LEU A 75 -3.77 -14.65 2.22
C LEU A 75 -4.60 -13.41 2.54
N SER A 76 -5.93 -13.49 2.44
CA SER A 76 -6.84 -12.40 2.80
C SER A 76 -6.67 -12.01 4.26
N ARG A 77 -6.61 -12.96 5.20
CA ARG A 77 -6.35 -12.63 6.61
C ARG A 77 -5.02 -11.90 6.80
N GLN A 78 -3.95 -12.37 6.17
CA GLN A 78 -2.65 -11.71 6.28
C GLN A 78 -2.66 -10.32 5.63
N MET A 79 -3.34 -10.17 4.50
CA MET A 79 -3.48 -8.90 3.80
C MET A 79 -4.34 -7.93 4.61
N ASP A 80 -5.41 -8.40 5.23
CA ASP A 80 -6.27 -7.59 6.10
C ASP A 80 -5.45 -7.04 7.28
N GLU A 81 -4.62 -7.84 7.94
CA GLU A 81 -3.73 -7.34 9.01
C GLU A 81 -2.76 -6.26 8.52
N ILE A 82 -2.20 -6.43 7.32
CA ILE A 82 -1.25 -5.45 6.75
C ILE A 82 -1.98 -4.15 6.38
N LEU A 83 -3.11 -4.25 5.67
CA LEU A 83 -3.85 -3.10 5.15
C LEU A 83 -4.62 -2.35 6.25
N HIS A 84 -5.03 -3.04 7.31
CA HIS A 84 -5.74 -2.41 8.44
C HIS A 84 -4.81 -1.98 9.57
N HIS A 85 -3.49 -2.09 9.39
CA HIS A 85 -2.54 -1.51 10.32
C HIS A 85 -2.69 0.02 10.36
N ALA A 86 -2.77 0.59 11.58
CA ALA A 86 -3.06 2.01 11.77
C ALA A 86 -2.11 2.94 11.01
N ASP A 87 -0.80 2.65 11.04
CA ASP A 87 0.21 3.44 10.32
C ASP A 87 0.02 3.39 8.80
N PHE A 88 -0.35 2.22 8.27
CA PHE A 88 -0.58 2.06 6.84
C PHE A 88 -1.84 2.84 6.41
N GLN A 89 -2.93 2.73 7.17
CA GLN A 89 -4.16 3.47 6.89
C GLN A 89 -3.98 4.98 7.04
N ALA A 90 -3.21 5.45 8.01
CA ALA A 90 -2.89 6.87 8.16
C ALA A 90 -2.15 7.42 6.94
N LEU A 91 -1.14 6.68 6.46
CA LEU A 91 -0.40 7.03 5.25
C LEU A 91 -1.29 6.93 3.99
N GLU A 92 -2.03 5.84 3.84
CA GLU A 92 -2.89 5.59 2.70
C GLU A 92 -4.00 6.64 2.59
N SER A 93 -4.66 6.98 3.70
CA SER A 93 -5.72 8.01 3.71
C SER A 93 -5.19 9.38 3.32
N ALA A 94 -3.98 9.76 3.78
CA ALA A 94 -3.32 11.00 3.38
C ALA A 94 -3.06 11.06 1.87
N TRP A 95 -2.46 10.01 1.30
CA TRP A 95 -2.11 9.96 -0.12
C TRP A 95 -3.31 9.79 -1.04
N ARG A 96 -4.30 8.96 -0.65
CA ARG A 96 -5.56 8.83 -1.40
C ARG A 96 -6.37 10.12 -1.37
N GLY A 97 -6.38 10.83 -0.24
CA GLY A 97 -6.99 12.15 -0.12
C GLY A 97 -6.33 13.18 -1.05
N LEU A 98 -5.00 13.23 -1.07
CA LEU A 98 -4.25 14.08 -2.01
C LEU A 98 -4.52 13.70 -3.47
N LYS A 99 -4.55 12.41 -3.79
CA LYS A 99 -4.86 11.92 -5.13
C LYS A 99 -6.26 12.37 -5.58
N LEU A 100 -7.25 12.29 -4.68
CA LEU A 100 -8.60 12.78 -4.95
C LEU A 100 -8.62 14.28 -5.21
N LEU A 101 -7.86 15.08 -4.45
CA LEU A 101 -7.74 16.52 -4.69
C LEU A 101 -7.15 16.82 -6.07
N ILE A 102 -6.06 16.13 -6.42
CA ILE A 102 -5.38 16.30 -7.72
C ILE A 102 -6.32 15.89 -8.87
N ASP A 103 -6.99 14.74 -8.76
CA ASP A 103 -7.86 14.21 -9.82
C ASP A 103 -9.10 15.07 -10.07
N ARG A 104 -9.53 15.86 -9.07
CA ARG A 104 -10.68 16.77 -9.16
C ARG A 104 -10.29 18.20 -9.52
N THR A 105 -9.01 18.51 -9.60
CA THR A 105 -8.51 19.85 -9.93
C THR A 105 -8.16 19.93 -11.41
N ASP A 106 -8.73 20.90 -12.12
CA ASP A 106 -8.31 21.17 -13.50
C ASP A 106 -7.09 22.11 -13.52
N PHE A 107 -5.89 21.53 -13.68
CA PHE A 107 -4.64 22.28 -13.74
C PHE A 107 -4.49 23.12 -15.02
N ARG A 108 -5.38 22.99 -16.02
CA ARG A 108 -5.38 23.85 -17.21
C ARG A 108 -5.93 25.23 -16.91
N GLU A 109 -6.74 25.35 -15.88
CA GLU A 109 -7.36 26.61 -15.43
C GLU A 109 -6.44 27.36 -14.43
N ASN A 110 -5.13 27.38 -14.69
CA ASN A 110 -4.11 28.09 -13.91
C ASN A 110 -4.11 27.78 -12.40
N THR A 111 -4.49 26.57 -12.00
CA THR A 111 -4.41 26.12 -10.61
C THR A 111 -3.06 25.45 -10.35
N LYS A 112 -2.41 25.80 -9.24
CA LYS A 112 -1.19 25.14 -8.75
C LYS A 112 -1.42 24.63 -7.33
N ILE A 113 -0.81 23.50 -7.01
CA ILE A 113 -0.87 22.89 -5.69
C ILE A 113 0.57 22.59 -5.28
N ASP A 114 1.01 23.21 -4.19
CA ASP A 114 2.30 22.94 -3.57
C ASP A 114 2.13 22.01 -2.38
N MET A 115 3.04 21.06 -2.24
CA MET A 115 3.01 20.05 -1.19
C MET A 115 4.16 20.28 -0.22
N LEU A 116 3.83 20.44 1.06
CA LEU A 116 4.79 20.54 2.16
C LEU A 116 4.56 19.36 3.12
N SER A 117 5.56 18.50 3.25
CA SER A 117 5.53 17.37 4.19
C SER A 117 6.04 17.80 5.55
N VAL A 118 5.14 17.96 6.50
CA VAL A 118 5.44 18.32 7.89
C VAL A 118 4.51 17.51 8.80
N SER A 119 4.98 17.06 9.96
CA SER A 119 4.10 16.45 10.96
C SER A 119 3.44 17.52 11.82
N LYS A 120 2.28 17.20 12.43
CA LYS A 120 1.59 18.16 13.33
C LYS A 120 2.48 18.59 14.49
N GLN A 121 3.33 17.69 14.99
CA GLN A 121 4.25 17.94 16.09
C GLN A 121 5.39 18.86 15.66
N ASP A 122 6.06 18.54 14.53
CA ASP A 122 7.15 19.37 14.01
C ASP A 122 6.68 20.80 13.70
N LEU A 123 5.43 20.95 13.24
CA LEU A 123 4.84 22.26 13.00
C LEU A 123 4.70 23.09 14.28
N LEU A 124 4.28 22.47 15.38
CA LEU A 124 4.18 23.14 16.67
C LEU A 124 5.57 23.49 17.21
N GLU A 125 6.52 22.56 17.12
CA GLU A 125 7.90 22.77 17.56
C GLU A 125 8.55 23.93 16.79
N ASP A 126 8.36 24.03 15.46
CA ASP A 126 8.84 25.16 14.66
C ASP A 126 8.30 26.51 15.15
N PHE A 127 7.04 26.57 15.58
CA PHE A 127 6.46 27.78 16.16
C PHE A 127 6.97 28.09 17.56
N GLU A 128 7.30 27.08 18.37
CA GLU A 128 7.81 27.24 19.72
C GLU A 128 9.29 27.65 19.74
N ASP A 129 10.08 27.13 18.80
CA ASP A 129 11.49 27.46 18.62
C ASP A 129 11.68 28.86 18.02
N SER A 130 10.68 29.34 17.27
CA SER A 130 10.71 30.67 16.65
C SER A 130 10.37 31.78 17.66
N PRO A 131 11.20 32.83 17.79
CA PRO A 131 10.92 33.95 18.70
C PRO A 131 9.60 34.68 18.37
N GLU A 132 9.26 34.74 17.08
CA GLU A 132 8.04 35.34 16.57
C GLU A 132 7.48 34.51 15.41
N VAL A 133 6.17 34.57 15.21
CA VAL A 133 5.47 33.84 14.13
C VAL A 133 6.03 34.17 12.74
N VAL A 134 6.46 35.42 12.52
CA VAL A 134 7.04 35.87 11.24
C VAL A 134 8.42 35.26 10.93
N GLN A 135 9.05 34.61 11.92
CA GLN A 135 10.33 33.92 11.78
C GLN A 135 10.17 32.40 11.64
N SER A 136 8.93 31.89 11.74
CA SER A 136 8.63 30.47 11.58
C SER A 136 8.89 29.95 10.17
N GLY A 137 9.16 28.65 10.06
CA GLY A 137 9.29 27.94 8.80
C GLY A 137 8.01 28.04 7.97
N LEU A 138 6.83 27.87 8.58
CA LEU A 138 5.57 27.98 7.83
C LEU A 138 5.38 29.39 7.24
N TYR A 139 5.68 30.45 8.01
CA TYR A 139 5.60 31.82 7.50
C TYR A 139 6.52 32.04 6.30
N LYS A 140 7.74 31.48 6.34
CA LYS A 140 8.67 31.55 5.21
C LYS A 140 8.10 30.92 3.94
N HIS A 141 7.46 29.76 4.04
CA HIS A 141 6.88 29.05 2.90
C HIS A 141 5.62 29.72 2.34
N VAL A 142 4.76 30.24 3.22
CA VAL A 142 3.45 30.78 2.80
C VAL A 142 3.54 32.26 2.43
N TYR A 143 4.21 33.07 3.26
CA TYR A 143 4.30 34.51 3.08
C TYR A 143 5.56 34.88 2.28
N THR A 144 6.75 34.59 2.81
CA THR A 144 8.00 35.16 2.26
C THR A 144 8.34 34.63 0.87
N ALA A 145 8.17 33.33 0.62
CA ALA A 145 8.51 32.71 -0.65
C ALA A 145 7.58 33.13 -1.80
N GLU A 146 6.32 33.40 -1.49
CA GLU A 146 5.28 33.65 -2.49
C GLU A 146 4.70 35.07 -2.37
N TYR A 147 3.87 35.33 -1.35
CA TYR A 147 3.13 36.59 -1.20
C TYR A 147 4.05 37.83 -1.09
N GLY A 148 5.14 37.72 -0.34
CA GLY A 148 6.12 38.78 -0.12
C GLY A 148 7.18 38.89 -1.22
N GLN A 149 7.20 37.97 -2.18
CA GLN A 149 8.21 37.91 -3.23
C GLN A 149 7.72 38.63 -4.49
N PHE A 150 8.56 39.50 -5.07
CA PHE A 150 8.23 40.16 -6.32
C PHE A 150 8.08 39.14 -7.45
N GLY A 151 6.89 39.05 -8.03
CA GLY A 151 6.56 38.08 -9.08
C GLY A 151 6.24 36.66 -8.58
N GLY A 152 6.04 36.46 -7.28
CA GLY A 152 5.58 35.19 -6.70
C GLY A 152 4.11 34.89 -6.98
N ASN A 153 3.67 33.66 -6.70
CA ASN A 153 2.27 33.24 -6.83
C ASN A 153 1.66 33.10 -5.43
N PRO A 154 0.86 34.06 -4.95
CA PRO A 154 0.40 34.07 -3.57
C PRO A 154 -0.41 32.80 -3.25
N VAL A 155 -0.18 32.24 -2.06
CA VAL A 155 -0.91 31.06 -1.58
C VAL A 155 -2.37 31.41 -1.36
N GLY A 156 -3.27 30.72 -2.07
CA GLY A 156 -4.71 30.98 -1.97
C GLY A 156 -5.36 30.40 -0.71
N ALA A 157 -4.97 29.19 -0.31
CA ALA A 157 -5.44 28.52 0.89
C ALA A 157 -4.41 27.48 1.35
N ILE A 158 -4.40 27.18 2.66
CA ILE A 158 -3.56 26.15 3.25
C ILE A 158 -4.47 24.98 3.64
N ILE A 159 -4.26 23.82 3.03
CA ILE A 159 -4.97 22.59 3.36
C ILE A 159 -4.06 21.74 4.26
N ALA A 160 -4.47 21.53 5.50
CA ALA A 160 -3.73 20.71 6.45
C ALA A 160 -4.43 19.37 6.66
N ASN A 161 -3.70 18.30 6.37
CA ASN A 161 -4.15 16.92 6.61
C ASN A 161 -3.95 16.52 8.08
N TYR A 162 -4.55 17.27 9.00
CA TYR A 162 -4.49 17.03 10.44
C TYR A 162 -5.88 16.96 11.05
N TYR A 163 -5.98 16.20 12.14
CA TYR A 163 -7.11 16.23 13.05
C TYR A 163 -6.77 17.04 14.29
N PHE A 164 -7.55 18.10 14.52
CA PHE A 164 -7.46 18.94 15.71
C PHE A 164 -8.42 18.47 16.79
N SER A 165 -7.93 18.51 18.03
CA SER A 165 -8.67 18.23 19.26
C SER A 165 -8.75 19.52 20.11
N PRO A 166 -9.49 19.53 21.23
CA PRO A 166 -9.56 20.69 22.12
C PRO A 166 -8.37 20.72 23.10
N SER A 167 -7.31 19.94 22.84
CA SER A 167 -6.12 19.88 23.68
C SER A 167 -5.31 21.17 23.59
N ALA A 168 -4.56 21.50 24.65
CA ALA A 168 -3.76 22.72 24.69
C ALA A 168 -2.72 22.84 23.55
N PRO A 169 -1.98 21.76 23.15
CA PRO A 169 -1.08 21.82 22.01
C PRO A 169 -1.81 22.15 20.70
N ASP A 170 -2.95 21.50 20.45
CA ASP A 170 -3.73 21.72 19.23
C ASP A 170 -4.32 23.13 19.15
N VAL A 171 -4.83 23.66 20.27
CA VAL A 171 -5.32 25.04 20.36
C VAL A 171 -4.19 26.05 20.13
N LYS A 172 -3.01 25.79 20.68
CA LYS A 172 -1.82 26.63 20.48
C LYS A 172 -1.37 26.62 19.02
N THR A 173 -1.31 25.44 18.38
CA THR A 173 -1.02 25.30 16.95
C THR A 173 -2.05 26.08 16.12
N MET A 174 -3.35 25.92 16.40
CA MET A 174 -4.42 26.66 15.72
C MET A 174 -4.24 28.18 15.84
N GLN A 175 -3.82 28.67 17.02
CA GLN A 175 -3.55 30.09 17.23
C GLN A 175 -2.38 30.60 16.38
N TYR A 176 -1.28 29.84 16.33
CA TYR A 176 -0.13 30.21 15.48
C TYR A 176 -0.46 30.18 13.98
N VAL A 177 -1.07 29.11 13.48
CA VAL A 177 -1.43 29.02 12.05
C VAL A 177 -2.47 30.07 11.66
N SER A 178 -3.39 30.43 12.57
CA SER A 178 -4.35 31.52 12.34
C SER A 178 -3.65 32.88 12.15
N SER A 179 -2.56 33.12 12.88
CA SER A 179 -1.77 34.34 12.75
C SER A 179 -1.05 34.39 11.40
N VAL A 180 -0.43 33.29 10.97
CA VAL A 180 0.19 33.17 9.64
C VAL A 180 -0.84 33.34 8.52
N ALA A 181 -1.98 32.64 8.64
CA ALA A 181 -3.10 32.72 7.69
C ALA A 181 -3.63 34.14 7.54
N CYS A 182 -3.75 34.88 8.66
CA CYS A 182 -4.17 36.28 8.67
C CYS A 182 -3.14 37.19 7.96
N MET A 183 -1.85 36.97 8.17
CA MET A 183 -0.78 37.75 7.54
C MET A 183 -0.67 37.49 6.04
N ALA A 184 -0.83 36.23 5.61
CA ALA A 184 -0.74 35.82 4.20
C ALA A 184 -2.06 35.92 3.43
N HIS A 185 -3.17 36.30 4.10
CA HIS A 185 -4.52 36.28 3.54
C HIS A 185 -4.94 34.91 2.95
N ALA A 186 -4.41 33.83 3.50
CA ALA A 186 -4.64 32.45 3.05
C ALA A 186 -5.33 31.66 4.18
N PRO A 187 -6.63 31.34 4.08
CA PRO A 187 -7.32 30.59 5.12
C PRO A 187 -6.68 29.20 5.32
N PHE A 188 -6.57 28.81 6.58
CA PHE A 188 -6.12 27.49 7.00
C PHE A 188 -7.31 26.56 7.21
N ILE A 189 -7.37 25.47 6.46
CA ILE A 189 -8.47 24.50 6.46
C ILE A 189 -7.94 23.16 6.94
N ALA A 190 -8.55 22.64 8.01
CA ALA A 190 -8.21 21.36 8.61
C ALA A 190 -9.45 20.66 9.17
N ALA A 191 -9.31 19.39 9.57
CA ALA A 191 -10.41 18.61 10.14
C ALA A 191 -10.42 18.66 11.67
N ALA A 192 -11.62 18.65 12.25
CA ALA A 192 -11.81 18.37 13.68
C ALA A 192 -11.88 16.85 13.90
N GLY A 193 -11.06 16.33 14.81
CA GLY A 193 -11.08 14.91 15.17
C GLY A 193 -12.29 14.54 16.06
N PRO A 194 -12.61 13.25 16.24
CA PRO A 194 -13.71 12.82 17.12
C PRO A 194 -13.56 13.30 18.57
N GLN A 195 -12.31 13.37 19.05
CA GLN A 195 -12.00 13.86 20.40
C GLN A 195 -12.37 15.35 20.58
N PHE A 196 -12.48 16.12 19.50
CA PHE A 196 -12.98 17.50 19.53
C PHE A 196 -14.40 17.58 20.10
N PHE A 197 -15.21 16.55 19.83
CA PHE A 197 -16.59 16.46 20.29
C PHE A 197 -16.75 15.59 21.54
N GLY A 198 -15.65 15.15 22.15
CA GLY A 198 -15.67 14.23 23.30
C GLY A 198 -16.11 12.81 22.93
N LEU A 199 -15.95 12.41 21.66
CA LEU A 199 -16.21 11.04 21.20
C LEU A 199 -14.90 10.25 21.19
N GLU A 200 -14.93 9.04 21.75
CA GLU A 200 -13.86 8.05 21.60
C GLU A 200 -14.00 7.35 20.25
N GLN A 201 -12.86 7.05 19.61
CA GLN A 201 -12.80 6.32 18.33
C GLN A 201 -12.96 4.82 18.53
#